data_AF-A0A940YRG0-F1
#
_entry.id   AF-A0A940YRG0-F1
#
_cell.length_a   1.000
_cell.length_b   1.000
_cell.length_c   1.000
_cell.angle_alpha   90.00
_cell.angle_beta   90.00
_cell.angle_gamma   90.00
#
_symmetry.space_group_name_H-M   'P 1'
#
loop_
_entity.id
_entity.type
_entity.pdbx_description
1 polymer ?
#
loop_
_entity_poly.entity_id
_entity_poly.type
_entity_poly.pdbx_seq_one_letter_code
_entity_poly.pdbx_strand_id
1 'polypeptide(L)' 'MALLDWRSPEHFDHTGDQPCVICDKPTPLRSDRGKPVHKVCAEDWIDRYSSTEDDQ' A
#
# COMPACT_ATOMS: atom_id res chain seq x y z
N MET A 1 -11.79 8.26 -6.14
CA MET A 1 -10.43 8.07 -5.58
C MET A 1 -10.59 7.65 -4.12
N ALA A 2 -10.61 6.35 -3.86
CA ALA A 2 -10.52 5.86 -2.50
C ALA A 2 -9.07 6.09 -2.02
N LEU A 3 -8.89 6.99 -1.05
CA LEU A 3 -7.58 7.27 -0.49
C LEU A 3 -7.36 6.30 0.68
N LEU A 4 -6.32 5.49 0.58
CA LEU A 4 -5.84 4.72 1.73
C LEU A 4 -5.45 5.68 2.85
N ASP A 5 -5.82 5.38 4.08
CA ASP A 5 -5.32 6.12 5.22
C ASP A 5 -3.87 5.70 5.47
N TRP A 6 -2.93 6.63 5.30
CA TRP A 6 -1.49 6.41 5.56
C TRP A 6 -1.03 7.15 6.82
N ARG A 7 -1.97 7.64 7.64
CA ARG A 7 -1.66 8.50 8.79
C ARG A 7 -1.28 7.67 10.01
N SER A 8 -1.66 6.41 10.05
CA SER A 8 -1.28 5.50 11.13
C SER A 8 0.22 5.15 11.06
N PRO A 9 0.95 5.22 12.19
CA PRO A 9 2.36 4.82 12.25
C PRO A 9 2.57 3.33 11.96
N GLU A 10 1.50 2.52 12.04
CA GLU A 10 1.50 1.09 11.70
C GLU A 10 1.85 0.81 10.23
N HIS A 11 1.67 1.79 9.35
CA HIS A 11 2.10 1.69 7.95
C HIS A 11 3.61 1.84 7.78
N PHE A 12 4.33 2.35 8.78
CA PHE A 12 5.77 2.54 8.68
C PHE A 12 6.50 1.48 9.50
N ASP A 13 7.16 0.56 8.80
CA ASP A 13 7.96 -0.47 9.40
C ASP A 13 9.40 0.05 9.62
N HIS A 14 9.75 0.21 10.89
CA HIS A 14 11.10 0.63 11.30
C HIS A 14 12.11 -0.52 11.37
N THR A 15 11.66 -1.77 11.20
CA THR A 15 12.51 -2.96 11.34
C THR A 15 13.28 -3.28 10.06
N GLY A 16 12.77 -2.85 8.91
CA GLY A 16 13.52 -2.91 7.65
C GLY A 16 12.68 -2.66 6.41
N ASP A 17 13.37 -2.26 5.34
CA ASP A 17 12.77 -2.21 4.01
C ASP A 17 12.47 -3.62 3.50
N GLN A 18 11.26 -3.80 2.95
CA GLN A 18 10.84 -5.02 2.27
C GLN A 18 10.50 -4.69 0.82
N PRO A 19 10.64 -5.64 -0.12
CA PRO A 19 10.33 -5.39 -1.53
C PRO A 19 8.83 -5.12 -1.70
N CYS A 20 8.51 -4.02 -2.40
CA CYS A 20 7.15 -3.65 -2.75
C CYS A 20 6.51 -4.73 -3.62
N VAL A 21 5.33 -5.21 -3.25
CA VAL A 21 4.64 -6.28 -4.02
C VAL A 21 4.20 -5.88 -5.43
N ILE A 22 4.29 -4.58 -5.78
CA ILE A 22 3.89 -4.04 -7.09
C ILE A 22 5.11 -3.76 -7.97
N CYS A 23 6.16 -3.13 -7.43
CA CYS A 23 7.31 -2.68 -8.22
C CYS A 23 8.64 -3.32 -7.80
N ASP A 24 8.61 -4.24 -6.84
CA ASP A 24 9.75 -4.99 -6.27
C ASP A 24 10.84 -4.13 -5.58
N LYS A 25 10.68 -2.80 -5.56
CA LYS A 25 11.63 -1.90 -4.92
C LYS A 25 11.51 -1.91 -3.40
N PRO A 26 12.62 -1.75 -2.65
CA PRO A 26 12.58 -1.69 -1.19
C PRO A 26 11.67 -0.56 -0.69
N THR A 27 10.84 -0.87 0.29
CA THR A 27 9.93 0.07 0.94
C THR A 27 9.82 -0.18 2.45
N PRO A 28 9.93 0.87 3.27
CA PRO A 28 9.57 0.78 4.69
C PRO A 28 8.05 0.84 4.90
N LEU A 29 7.27 1.14 3.85
CA LEU A 29 5.82 1.28 3.95
C LEU A 29 5.11 -0.07 3.87
N ARG A 30 3.99 -0.18 4.60
CA ARG A 30 3.07 -1.31 4.65
C ARG A 30 1.67 -0.83 4.32
N SER A 31 0.96 -1.59 3.49
CA SER A 31 -0.49 -1.41 3.28
C SER A 31 -1.24 -1.61 4.59
N ASP A 32 -2.52 -1.25 4.62
CA ASP A 32 -3.46 -1.60 5.71
C ASP A 32 -3.42 -3.09 6.10
N ARG A 33 -3.26 -3.98 5.11
CA ARG A 33 -3.12 -5.43 5.32
C ARG A 33 -1.70 -5.89 5.71
N GLY A 34 -0.80 -4.97 6.08
CA GLY A 34 0.59 -5.27 6.46
C GLY A 34 1.51 -5.70 5.31
N LYS A 35 1.09 -5.55 4.05
CA LYS A 35 1.91 -5.93 2.87
C LYS A 35 2.89 -4.81 2.51
N PRO A 36 4.15 -5.12 2.16
CA PRO A 36 5.10 -4.09 1.74
C PRO A 36 4.67 -3.47 0.42
N VAL A 37 4.37 -2.17 0.43
CA VAL A 37 3.98 -1.42 -0.76
C VAL A 37 4.34 0.05 -0.60
N HIS A 38 4.72 0.72 -1.68
CA HIS A 38 4.80 2.19 -1.65
C HIS A 38 3.40 2.79 -1.66
N LYS A 39 3.25 3.94 -0.99
CA LYS A 39 2.01 4.73 -1.01
C LYS A 39 1.47 4.92 -2.44
N VAL A 40 2.33 5.41 -3.33
CA VAL A 40 1.97 5.68 -4.73
C VAL A 40 1.60 4.43 -5.51
N CYS A 41 2.26 3.28 -5.24
CA CYS A 41 1.95 2.04 -5.92
C CYS A 41 0.59 1.49 -5.49
N ALA A 42 0.27 1.61 -4.21
CA ALA A 42 -1.04 1.20 -3.70
C ALA A 42 -2.16 2.15 -4.18
N GLU A 43 -1.91 3.46 -4.22
CA GLU A 43 -2.85 4.42 -4.80
C GLU A 43 -3.07 4.19 -6.31
N ASP A 44 -2.01 3.94 -7.08
CA ASP A 44 -2.08 3.59 -8.51
C ASP A 44 -2.84 2.28 -8.73
N TRP A 45 -2.60 1.26 -7.89
CA TRP A 45 -3.34 0.01 -7.95
C TRP A 45 -4.84 0.23 -7.67
N ILE A 46 -5.18 0.97 -6.61
CA ILE A 46 -6.58 1.28 -6.33
C ILE A 46 -7.20 2.09 -7.47
N ASP A 47 -6.53 3.10 -7.99
CA ASP A 47 -7.04 3.88 -9.13
C ASP A 47 -7.37 2.96 -10.33
N ARG A 48 -6.45 2.05 -10.67
CA ARG A 48 -6.58 1.09 -11.78
C ARG A 48 -7.65 0.03 -11.57
N TYR A 49 -7.87 -0.41 -10.33
CA TYR A 49 -8.80 -1.49 -10.01
C TYR A 49 -10.11 -1.00 -9.35
N SER A 50 -10.25 0.29 -9.04
CA SER A 50 -11.43 0.89 -8.37
C SER A 50 -12.72 0.90 -9.20
N SER A 51 -12.73 0.25 -10.37
CA SER A 51 -13.92 0.09 -11.21
C SER A 51 -14.70 -1.20 -10.95
N THR A 52 -14.31 -2.05 -9.98
CA THR A 52 -15.10 -3.25 -9.64
C THR A 52 -14.90 -3.64 -8.17
N GLU A 53 -15.90 -3.30 -7.35
CA GLU A 53 -16.38 -4.05 -6.18
C GLU A 53 -15.35 -4.46 -5.09
N ASP A 54 -15.47 -3.85 -3.91
CA ASP A 54 -15.23 -4.52 -2.62
C ASP A 54 -16.32 -4.03 -1.65
N ASP A 55 -17.56 -4.41 -1.96
CA ASP A 55 -18.60 -4.73 -0.98
C ASP A 55 -18.46 -6.24 -0.71
N GLN A 56 -17.83 -6.62 0.42
CA GLN A 56 -18.26 -7.77 1.23
C GLN A 56 -17.60 -7.77 2.61
#